data_AF-A0A2E8B1X3-F1
#
_entry.id   AF-A0A2E8B1X3-F1
#
_cell.length_a   1.000
_cell.length_b   1.000
_cell.length_c   1.000
_cell.angle_alpha   90.00
_cell.angle_beta   90.00
_cell.angle_gamma   90.00
#
_symmetry.space_group_name_H-M   'P 1'
#
loop_
_entity.id
_entity.type
_entity.pdbx_description
1 polymer ?
#
loop_
_entity_poly.entity_id
_entity_poly.type
_entity_poly.pdbx_seq_one_letter_code
_entity_poly.pdbx_strand_id
1 'polypeptide(L)'
;MRCLFTFWFLVALVGCDSPASRLSQPPDIPERAHWPALDGLTLQREGMEFLIRSVGYGEFAAARSHLTGESFGQLVSDFEAEPIPEKYTSADREVLKSQAVESLHKLISAAREGAPDEELKTETYALTEALQELQKMSE
;
A
#
# COMPACT_ATOMS: atom_id res chain seq x y z
N MET A 1 -44.17 -1.64 55.41
CA MET A 1 -43.76 -3.06 55.39
C MET A 1 -42.34 -3.14 54.83
N ARG A 2 -41.44 -3.83 55.55
CA ARG A 2 -40.16 -4.47 55.12
C ARG A 2 -39.07 -3.57 54.52
N CYS A 3 -37.80 -3.63 54.88
CA CYS A 3 -37.01 -4.13 56.02
C CYS A 3 -35.61 -3.48 55.82
N LEU A 4 -34.99 -3.02 56.90
CA LEU A 4 -33.56 -2.66 56.97
C LEU A 4 -32.68 -3.84 56.51
N PHE A 5 -31.52 -3.58 55.90
CA PHE A 5 -30.25 -4.26 56.24
C PHE A 5 -29.05 -3.58 55.54
N THR A 6 -28.38 -2.72 56.31
CA THR A 6 -26.95 -2.40 56.19
C THR A 6 -26.10 -3.67 56.30
N PHE A 7 -25.11 -3.86 55.42
CA PHE A 7 -23.87 -4.57 55.78
C PHE A 7 -22.68 -4.05 54.98
N TRP A 8 -21.81 -3.36 55.72
CA TRP A 8 -20.46 -2.96 55.37
C TRP A 8 -19.54 -4.07 55.89
N PHE A 9 -18.62 -4.62 55.09
CA PHE A 9 -17.35 -5.24 55.53
C PHE A 9 -16.58 -5.74 54.28
N LEU A 10 -15.47 -5.08 53.90
CA LEU A 10 -14.10 -5.50 54.22
C LEU A 10 -13.65 -6.77 53.48
N VAL A 11 -13.04 -6.57 52.31
CA VAL A 11 -11.85 -7.34 51.91
C VAL A 11 -10.89 -6.38 51.19
N ALA A 12 -10.10 -5.67 51.99
CA ALA A 12 -8.79 -5.19 51.59
C ALA A 12 -7.74 -6.05 52.30
N LEU A 13 -6.61 -6.29 51.63
CA LEU A 13 -5.32 -6.80 52.13
C LEU A 13 -5.06 -8.31 52.05
N VAL A 14 -4.55 -8.74 50.89
CA VAL A 14 -3.23 -9.37 50.71
C VAL A 14 -2.81 -8.95 49.29
N GLY A 15 -1.74 -8.20 48.99
CA GLY A 15 -0.38 -8.29 49.48
C GLY A 15 0.49 -8.93 48.39
N CYS A 16 1.45 -8.15 47.87
CA CYS A 16 2.69 -8.55 47.18
C CYS A 16 2.73 -8.68 45.64
N ASP A 17 3.58 -7.82 45.10
CA ASP A 17 4.50 -8.02 43.97
C ASP A 17 4.00 -8.11 42.51
N SER A 18 4.59 -7.24 41.70
CA SER A 18 4.45 -7.15 40.25
C SER A 18 5.01 -8.40 39.55
N PRO A 19 4.63 -8.66 38.29
CA PRO A 19 5.52 -8.17 37.24
C PRO A 19 4.79 -7.57 36.03
N ALA A 20 5.35 -6.46 35.56
CA ALA A 20 5.71 -6.23 34.17
C ALA A 20 4.67 -6.54 33.07
N SER A 21 4.22 -5.47 32.42
CA SER A 21 4.54 -5.26 31.00
C SER A 21 4.40 -6.48 30.07
N ARG A 22 3.27 -7.18 30.11
CA ARG A 22 2.95 -8.21 29.11
C ARG A 22 1.46 -8.10 28.80
N LEU A 23 1.14 -8.22 27.52
CA LEU A 23 -0.19 -8.06 26.92
C LEU A 23 -0.50 -6.64 26.45
N SER A 24 0.35 -6.13 25.58
CA SER A 24 -0.04 -5.67 24.24
C SER A 24 1.24 -5.43 23.46
N GLN A 25 2.06 -6.47 23.26
CA GLN A 25 2.87 -6.43 22.04
C GLN A 25 1.81 -6.43 20.92
N PRO A 26 1.75 -5.39 20.06
CA PRO A 26 1.03 -5.56 18.82
C PRO A 26 1.53 -6.86 18.20
N PRO A 27 0.67 -7.66 17.53
CA PRO A 27 1.17 -8.80 16.77
C PRO A 27 2.40 -8.34 15.99
N ASP A 28 3.42 -9.20 15.88
CA ASP A 28 4.49 -9.01 14.90
C ASP A 28 3.81 -9.00 13.52
N ILE A 29 3.21 -7.86 13.17
CA ILE A 29 2.82 -7.53 11.82
C ILE A 29 4.18 -7.48 11.14
N PRO A 30 4.45 -8.37 10.19
CA PRO A 30 5.72 -8.34 9.47
C PRO A 30 5.94 -6.89 9.05
N GLU A 31 7.05 -6.32 9.53
CA GLU A 31 7.41 -4.95 9.23
C GLU A 31 7.60 -4.90 7.72
N ARG A 32 6.54 -4.49 7.02
CA ARG A 32 6.56 -4.33 5.57
C ARG A 32 7.79 -3.50 5.26
N ALA A 33 8.58 -3.94 4.28
CA ALA A 33 9.65 -3.12 3.75
C ALA A 33 9.09 -1.72 3.50
N HIS A 34 9.61 -0.73 4.21
CA HIS A 34 9.35 0.61 3.79
C HIS A 34 10.18 0.84 2.53
N TRP A 35 9.50 0.87 1.39
CA TRP A 35 10.07 1.26 0.11
C TRP A 35 9.34 2.52 -0.35
N PRO A 36 9.83 3.71 0.04
CA PRO A 36 9.13 4.97 -0.11
C PRO A 36 8.59 5.26 -1.51
N ALA A 37 9.35 5.02 -2.57
CA ALA A 37 8.86 5.30 -3.93
C ALA A 37 7.83 4.27 -4.40
N LEU A 38 7.95 2.99 -4.01
CA LEU A 38 6.91 1.99 -4.29
C LEU A 38 5.63 2.33 -3.53
N ASP A 39 5.73 2.67 -2.24
CA ASP A 39 4.60 3.12 -1.42
C ASP A 39 3.98 4.41 -1.99
N GLY A 40 4.81 5.33 -2.47
CA GLY A 40 4.39 6.54 -3.16
C GLY A 40 3.56 6.24 -4.40
N LEU A 41 4.04 5.31 -5.22
CA LEU A 41 3.38 4.91 -6.45
C LEU A 41 2.10 4.10 -6.19
N THR A 42 2.03 3.25 -5.15
CA THR A 42 0.88 2.34 -4.95
C THR A 42 -0.16 2.83 -3.95
N LEU A 43 0.24 3.60 -2.93
CA LEU A 43 -0.62 3.97 -1.80
C LEU A 43 -1.05 5.44 -1.81
N GLN A 44 -0.40 6.32 -2.58
CA GLN A 44 -0.84 7.71 -2.66
C GLN A 44 -2.04 7.84 -3.58
N ARG A 45 -2.88 8.83 -3.26
CA ARG A 45 -4.03 9.21 -4.09
C ARG A 45 -3.56 9.60 -5.49
N GLU A 46 -2.38 10.19 -5.62
CA GLU A 46 -1.79 10.59 -6.88
C GLU A 46 -1.07 9.43 -7.62
N GLY A 47 -1.05 8.23 -7.03
CA GLY A 47 -0.45 7.03 -7.61
C GLY A 47 -1.45 6.14 -8.34
N MET A 48 -1.22 4.84 -8.26
CA MET A 48 -2.03 3.80 -8.91
C MET A 48 -3.43 3.67 -8.29
N GLU A 49 -3.64 4.07 -7.03
CA GLU A 49 -4.96 3.99 -6.38
C GLU A 49 -6.03 4.76 -7.17
N PHE A 50 -5.73 6.00 -7.56
CA PHE A 50 -6.63 6.80 -8.37
C PHE A 50 -6.84 6.18 -9.74
N LEU A 51 -5.77 5.70 -10.37
CA LEU A 51 -5.86 5.10 -11.69
C LEU A 51 -6.80 3.89 -11.70
N ILE A 52 -6.61 2.95 -10.77
CA ILE A 52 -7.45 1.75 -10.61
C ILE A 52 -8.90 2.15 -10.38
N ARG A 53 -9.14 3.15 -9.52
CA ARG A 53 -10.47 3.67 -9.23
C ARG A 53 -11.12 4.22 -10.49
N SER A 54 -10.46 5.11 -11.21
CA SER A 54 -11.00 5.75 -12.40
C SER A 54 -11.30 4.75 -13.51
N VAL A 55 -10.39 3.82 -13.83
CA VAL A 55 -10.67 2.79 -14.85
C VAL A 55 -11.77 1.82 -14.40
N GLY A 56 -11.86 1.53 -13.10
CA GLY A 56 -12.91 0.68 -12.52
C GLY A 56 -14.32 1.30 -12.61
N TYR A 57 -14.42 2.62 -12.50
CA TYR A 57 -15.67 3.36 -12.65
C TYR A 57 -15.95 3.83 -14.09
N GLY A 58 -15.06 3.52 -15.04
CA GLY A 58 -15.19 3.95 -16.43
C GLY A 58 -14.86 5.43 -16.67
N GLU A 59 -14.18 6.08 -15.73
CA GLU A 59 -13.73 7.48 -15.81
C GLU A 59 -12.42 7.57 -16.62
N PHE A 60 -12.40 7.07 -17.86
CA PHE A 60 -11.17 6.93 -18.64
C PHE A 60 -10.55 8.26 -19.07
N ALA A 61 -11.33 9.33 -19.16
CA ALA A 61 -10.79 10.67 -19.38
C ALA A 61 -9.94 11.14 -18.18
N ALA A 62 -10.42 10.87 -16.96
CA ALA A 62 -9.68 11.18 -15.73
C ALA A 62 -8.43 10.30 -15.61
N ALA A 63 -8.54 9.00 -15.91
CA ALA A 63 -7.42 8.08 -15.94
C ALA A 63 -6.30 8.53 -16.89
N ARG A 64 -6.65 8.96 -18.11
CA ARG A 64 -5.66 9.50 -19.08
C ARG A 64 -5.04 10.81 -18.61
N SER A 65 -5.86 11.73 -18.08
CA SER A 65 -5.35 12.98 -17.52
C SER A 65 -4.37 12.74 -16.36
N HIS A 66 -4.62 11.72 -15.56
CA HIS A 66 -3.77 11.31 -14.46
C HIS A 66 -2.44 10.73 -14.94
N LEU A 67 -2.50 9.71 -15.81
CA LEU A 67 -1.33 9.07 -16.42
C LEU A 67 -0.40 10.05 -17.14
N THR A 68 -0.98 11.09 -17.74
CA THR A 68 -0.21 12.11 -18.48
C THR A 68 0.16 13.33 -17.66
N GLY A 69 -0.25 13.38 -16.39
CA GLY A 69 0.03 14.46 -15.46
C GLY A 69 1.46 14.43 -14.92
N GLU A 70 1.96 15.61 -14.56
CA GLU A 70 3.32 15.78 -14.00
C GLU A 70 3.52 15.02 -12.69
N SER A 71 2.52 15.03 -11.80
CA SER A 71 2.60 14.35 -10.50
C SER A 71 2.78 12.84 -10.64
N PHE A 72 2.04 12.21 -11.54
CA PHE A 72 2.18 10.77 -11.79
C PHE A 72 3.53 10.46 -12.44
N GLY A 73 3.95 11.29 -13.40
CA GLY A 73 5.29 11.18 -14.00
C GLY A 73 6.42 11.26 -12.98
N GLN A 74 6.29 12.13 -11.96
CA GLN A 74 7.27 12.24 -10.88
C GLN A 74 7.30 10.96 -10.03
N LEU A 75 6.14 10.39 -9.66
CA LEU A 75 6.10 9.13 -8.91
C LEU A 75 6.76 7.98 -9.67
N VAL A 76 6.57 7.90 -11.00
CA VAL A 76 7.24 6.90 -11.84
C VAL A 76 8.75 7.14 -11.87
N SER A 77 9.18 8.39 -12.03
CA SER A 77 10.60 8.75 -12.01
C SER A 77 11.27 8.42 -10.67
N ASP A 78 10.59 8.67 -9.56
CA ASP A 78 11.09 8.38 -8.21
C ASP A 78 11.22 6.87 -8.01
N PHE A 79 10.22 6.09 -8.45
CA PHE A 79 10.25 4.63 -8.37
C PHE A 79 11.34 4.01 -9.24
N GLU A 80 11.54 4.54 -10.45
CA GLU A 80 12.62 4.11 -11.34
C GLU A 80 14.00 4.38 -10.72
N ALA A 81 14.20 5.59 -10.19
CA ALA A 81 15.48 6.04 -9.65
C ALA A 81 15.85 5.39 -8.29
N GLU A 82 14.87 5.10 -7.43
CA GLU A 82 15.16 4.55 -6.10
C GLU A 82 15.55 3.07 -6.20
N PRO A 83 16.76 2.65 -5.77
CA PRO A 83 17.15 1.24 -5.78
C PRO A 83 16.25 0.42 -4.85
N ILE A 84 16.12 -0.88 -5.12
CA ILE A 84 15.43 -1.80 -4.21
C ILE A 84 16.20 -1.77 -2.87
N PRO A 85 15.54 -1.59 -1.71
CA PRO A 85 16.27 -1.54 -0.46
C PRO A 85 17.03 -2.86 -0.22
N GLU A 86 18.28 -2.77 0.29
CA GLU A 86 19.24 -3.88 0.30
C GLU A 86 18.69 -5.17 0.94
N LYS A 87 17.92 -5.03 2.03
CA LYS A 87 17.27 -6.15 2.76
C LYS A 87 16.34 -6.99 1.86
N TYR A 88 15.87 -6.41 0.76
CA TYR A 88 14.88 -6.96 -0.13
C TYR A 88 15.42 -7.20 -1.55
N THR A 89 16.70 -6.91 -1.80
CA THR A 89 17.29 -7.06 -3.13
C THR A 89 17.39 -8.52 -3.52
N SER A 90 16.86 -8.89 -4.69
CA SER A 90 17.04 -10.20 -5.32
C SER A 90 16.92 -10.08 -6.84
N ALA A 91 17.48 -11.04 -7.57
CA ALA A 91 17.43 -11.04 -9.04
C ALA A 91 15.99 -10.98 -9.58
N ASP A 92 15.07 -11.73 -8.97
CA ASP A 92 13.66 -11.75 -9.36
C ASP A 92 13.00 -10.38 -9.16
N ARG A 93 13.40 -9.63 -8.14
CA ARG A 93 12.81 -8.32 -7.83
C ARG A 93 13.35 -7.22 -8.70
N GLU A 94 14.62 -7.29 -9.08
CA GLU A 94 15.18 -6.41 -10.11
C GLU A 94 14.45 -6.61 -11.45
N VAL A 95 14.17 -7.87 -11.82
CA VAL A 95 13.38 -8.19 -13.02
C VAL A 95 11.97 -7.63 -12.91
N LEU A 96 11.26 -7.89 -11.81
CA LEU A 96 9.89 -7.39 -11.61
C LEU A 96 9.83 -5.86 -11.57
N LYS A 97 10.79 -5.21 -10.92
CA LYS A 97 10.89 -3.73 -10.91
C LYS A 97 11.07 -3.21 -12.33
N SER A 98 12.00 -3.78 -13.10
CA SER A 98 12.24 -3.38 -14.49
C SER A 98 10.99 -3.54 -15.36
N GLN A 99 10.27 -4.66 -15.22
CA GLN A 99 9.03 -4.92 -15.95
C GLN A 99 7.90 -3.95 -15.55
N ALA A 100 7.80 -3.61 -14.26
CA ALA A 100 6.84 -2.62 -13.78
C ALA A 100 7.13 -1.23 -14.33
N VAL A 101 8.40 -0.81 -14.34
CA VAL A 101 8.84 0.47 -14.95
C VAL A 101 8.50 0.51 -16.45
N GLU A 102 8.83 -0.55 -17.19
CA GLU A 102 8.50 -0.64 -18.62
C GLU A 102 6.98 -0.55 -18.86
N SER A 103 6.19 -1.25 -18.03
CA SER A 103 4.73 -1.24 -18.12
C SER A 103 4.13 0.13 -17.79
N LEU A 104 4.69 0.85 -16.81
CA LEU A 104 4.30 2.23 -16.48
C LEU A 104 4.54 3.17 -17.67
N HIS A 105 5.72 3.11 -18.28
CA HIS A 105 6.04 3.93 -19.46
C HIS A 105 5.14 3.59 -20.65
N LYS A 106 4.88 2.30 -20.90
CA LYS A 106 3.93 1.85 -21.93
C LYS A 106 2.53 2.41 -21.67
N LEU A 107 2.05 2.34 -20.44
CA LEU A 107 0.72 2.80 -20.05
C LEU A 107 0.58 4.33 -20.22
N ILE A 108 1.62 5.08 -19.86
CA ILE A 108 1.69 6.54 -20.08
C ILE A 108 1.68 6.85 -21.59
N SER A 109 2.45 6.13 -22.41
CA SER A 109 2.46 6.33 -23.87
C SER A 109 1.10 6.03 -24.48
N ALA A 110 0.50 4.90 -24.11
CA ALA A 110 -0.84 4.49 -24.54
C ALA A 110 -1.90 5.55 -24.20
N ALA A 111 -1.82 6.15 -23.00
CA ALA A 111 -2.72 7.24 -22.62
C ALA A 111 -2.53 8.50 -23.49
N ARG A 112 -1.29 8.86 -23.83
CA ARG A 112 -0.97 10.01 -24.71
C ARG A 112 -1.42 9.78 -26.15
N GLU A 113 -1.29 8.56 -26.63
CA GLU A 113 -1.64 8.16 -27.99
C GLU A 113 -3.14 7.91 -28.17
N GLY A 114 -3.91 7.91 -27.08
CA GLY A 114 -5.36 7.70 -27.11
C GLY A 114 -5.75 6.23 -27.31
N ALA A 115 -5.00 5.31 -26.70
CA ALA A 115 -5.32 3.88 -26.72
C ALA A 115 -6.77 3.62 -26.26
N PRO A 116 -7.42 2.56 -26.76
CA PRO A 116 -8.79 2.19 -26.37
C PRO A 116 -8.97 2.05 -24.86
N ASP A 117 -10.17 2.38 -24.37
CA ASP A 117 -10.51 2.30 -22.93
C ASP A 117 -10.29 0.91 -22.34
N GLU A 118 -10.65 -0.15 -23.07
CA GLU A 118 -10.45 -1.54 -22.63
C GLU A 118 -8.97 -1.94 -22.56
N GLU A 119 -8.13 -1.38 -23.43
CA GLU A 119 -6.69 -1.58 -23.38
C GLU A 119 -6.11 -0.92 -22.13
N LEU A 120 -6.43 0.35 -21.89
CA LEU A 120 -6.03 1.08 -20.67
C LEU A 120 -6.47 0.36 -19.40
N LYS A 121 -7.70 -0.18 -19.38
CA LYS A 121 -8.22 -0.93 -18.24
C LYS A 121 -7.42 -2.21 -17.99
N THR A 122 -7.20 -3.01 -19.04
CA THR A 122 -6.50 -4.29 -18.95
C THR A 122 -5.06 -4.09 -18.47
N GLU A 123 -4.36 -3.14 -19.08
CA GLU A 123 -2.97 -2.83 -18.75
C GLU A 123 -2.84 -2.24 -17.34
N THR A 124 -3.79 -1.41 -16.90
CA THR A 124 -3.83 -0.89 -15.51
C THR A 124 -3.94 -2.02 -14.48
N TYR A 125 -4.83 -2.99 -14.71
CA TYR A 125 -4.98 -4.12 -13.77
C TYR A 125 -3.76 -5.03 -13.77
N ALA A 126 -3.21 -5.36 -14.95
CA ALA A 126 -2.00 -6.18 -15.05
C ALA A 126 -0.82 -5.53 -14.30
N LEU A 127 -0.61 -4.23 -14.48
CA LEU A 127 0.42 -3.48 -13.77
C LEU A 127 0.17 -3.46 -12.25
N THR A 128 -1.09 -3.29 -11.83
CA THR A 128 -1.44 -3.29 -10.40
C THR A 128 -1.08 -4.62 -9.73
N GLU A 129 -1.37 -5.74 -10.40
CA GLU A 129 -0.99 -7.07 -9.89
C GLU A 129 0.53 -7.22 -9.77
N ALA A 130 1.29 -6.77 -10.77
CA ALA A 130 2.75 -6.80 -10.73
C ALA A 130 3.33 -5.95 -9.59
N LEU A 131 2.80 -4.74 -9.37
CA LEU A 131 3.22 -3.86 -8.26
C LEU A 131 2.84 -4.44 -6.89
N GLN A 132 1.68 -5.09 -6.77
CA GLN A 132 1.30 -5.80 -5.56
C GLN A 132 2.23 -6.98 -5.27
N GLU A 133 2.63 -7.73 -6.30
CA GLU A 133 3.59 -8.83 -6.13
C GLU A 133 4.95 -8.31 -5.65
N LEU A 134 5.44 -7.22 -6.25
CA LEU A 134 6.67 -6.56 -5.82
C LEU A 134 6.61 -6.09 -4.36
N GLN A 135 5.44 -5.63 -3.91
CA GLN A 135 5.19 -5.21 -2.53
C GLN A 135 5.06 -6.40 -1.57
N LYS A 136 4.45 -7.52 -1.97
CA LYS A 136 4.36 -8.73 -1.13
C LYS A 136 5.71 -9.37 -0.88
N MET A 137 6.59 -9.37 -1.88
CA MET A 137 7.94 -9.88 -1.68
C MET A 137 8.69 -9.09 -0.59
N SER A 138 8.22 -7.89 -0.25
CA SER A 138 8.81 -6.97 0.72
C SER A 138 8.36 -7.20 2.17
N GLU A 139 7.42 -8.11 2.39
CA GLU A 139 6.95 -8.57 3.71
C GLU A 139 7.76 -9.80 4.18
#